data_AF-A0A3B1E0Z4-F1
#
_entry.id   AF-A0A3B1E0Z4-F1
#
_cell.length_a   1.000
_cell.length_b   1.000
_cell.length_c   1.000
_cell.angle_alpha   90.00
_cell.angle_beta   90.00
_cell.angle_gamma   90.00
#
_symmetry.space_group_name_H-M   'P 1'
#
loop_
_entity.id
_entity.type
_entity.pdbx_description
1 polymer ?
#
loop_
_entity_poly.entity_id
_entity_poly.type
_entity_poly.pdbx_seq_one_letter_code
_entity_poly.pdbx_strand_id
1 'polypeptide(L)'
;MFFEVNSSTRLAPIEINFAMDNPLSSPATSRPFFGLESRISTTELRRRFWHIAPGFLPFILWFLSHRDPISGELSFILIAIVVGITISIIRGYQQIARSGKDKNELSAVVGYAGSVLFTILLFPAQMEIGFLVLAILAFGDGSATLGGMLLRGPTLPWNRKKTFSGLISFIFFGGLLASIIYWGESQNLEALNPHASFRTSLQIGMTVAFVAAFVETIPSRINDNIRVGMTAAGMGVLMHWLVTGWA
;
A
#
# COMPACT_ATOMS: atom_id res chain seq x y z
N MET A 1 44.05 12.57 -83.44
CA MET A 1 44.21 13.58 -82.38
C MET A 1 44.13 12.82 -81.06
N PHE A 2 45.26 12.74 -80.35
CA PHE A 2 45.47 11.98 -79.11
C PHE A 2 44.86 12.68 -77.89
N PHE A 3 44.55 11.89 -76.84
CA PHE A 3 44.61 12.09 -75.37
C PHE A 3 43.59 11.11 -74.74
N GLU A 4 43.77 10.37 -73.65
CA GLU A 4 44.89 9.94 -72.80
C GLU A 4 44.37 8.80 -71.87
N VAL A 5 45.31 8.11 -71.24
CA VAL A 5 45.32 6.92 -70.38
C VAL A 5 44.48 7.02 -69.08
N ASN A 6 43.86 5.92 -68.61
CA ASN A 6 44.19 5.34 -67.27
C ASN A 6 43.60 3.93 -67.02
N SER A 7 44.50 3.05 -66.62
CA SER A 7 44.35 1.68 -66.15
C SER A 7 44.40 1.64 -64.62
N SER A 8 43.41 1.06 -63.94
CA SER A 8 43.61 0.31 -62.67
C SER A 8 42.29 -0.08 -62.02
N THR A 9 42.04 -1.37 -61.87
CA THR A 9 41.49 -1.92 -60.62
C THR A 9 41.77 -3.41 -60.55
N ARG A 10 42.70 -3.76 -59.66
CA ARG A 10 43.18 -5.10 -59.34
C ARG A 10 42.13 -5.82 -58.50
N LEU A 11 42.00 -7.12 -58.73
CA LEU A 11 41.24 -8.07 -57.90
C LEU A 11 41.82 -8.10 -56.47
N ALA A 12 40.96 -8.00 -55.46
CA ALA A 12 41.34 -8.13 -54.06
C ALA A 12 41.44 -9.62 -53.65
N PRO A 13 42.44 -10.02 -52.83
CA PRO A 13 42.62 -11.39 -52.39
C PRO A 13 41.72 -11.75 -51.19
N ILE A 14 41.32 -13.03 -51.13
CA ILE A 14 40.58 -13.65 -50.03
C ILE A 14 41.56 -13.92 -48.87
N GLU A 15 41.40 -13.23 -47.74
CA GLU A 15 42.09 -13.56 -46.49
C GLU A 15 41.19 -14.44 -45.61
N ILE A 16 41.62 -15.68 -45.39
CA ILE A 16 41.05 -16.61 -44.42
C ILE A 16 41.73 -16.33 -43.07
N ASN A 17 41.04 -15.68 -42.15
CA ASN A 17 41.53 -15.49 -40.78
C ASN A 17 41.00 -16.59 -39.84
N PHE A 18 41.92 -17.42 -39.40
CA PHE A 18 41.77 -18.49 -38.43
C PHE A 18 41.82 -17.89 -37.01
N ALA A 19 40.66 -17.61 -36.41
CA ALA A 19 40.59 -17.21 -35.01
C ALA A 19 40.45 -18.47 -34.14
N MET A 20 41.50 -18.78 -33.36
CA MET A 20 41.46 -19.78 -32.30
C MET A 20 40.64 -19.24 -31.12
N ASP A 21 39.47 -19.84 -30.89
CA ASP A 21 38.69 -19.65 -29.66
C ASP A 21 39.44 -20.28 -28.48
N ASN A 22 39.89 -19.46 -27.52
CA ASN A 22 40.46 -19.91 -26.26
C ASN A 22 39.34 -20.04 -25.21
N PRO A 23 39.03 -21.25 -24.69
CA PRO A 23 37.83 -21.48 -23.88
C PRO A 23 38.12 -21.34 -22.39
N LEU A 24 38.49 -20.15 -21.90
CA LEU A 24 38.69 -19.93 -20.46
C LEU A 24 38.36 -18.48 -20.06
N SER A 25 37.10 -18.22 -19.72
CA SER A 25 36.73 -17.23 -18.68
C SER A 25 35.22 -17.22 -18.43
N SER A 26 34.74 -18.20 -17.68
CA SER A 26 33.51 -18.04 -16.90
C SER A 26 33.86 -17.52 -15.51
N PRO A 27 33.50 -16.28 -15.13
CA PRO A 27 33.38 -15.94 -13.73
C PRO A 27 31.95 -16.27 -13.30
N ALA A 28 31.79 -17.46 -12.73
CA ALA A 28 30.74 -17.69 -11.74
C ALA A 28 30.97 -16.68 -10.61
N THR A 29 30.20 -15.60 -10.59
CA THR A 29 30.16 -14.68 -9.46
C THR A 29 28.77 -14.73 -8.85
N SER A 30 28.61 -15.69 -7.94
CA SER A 30 27.60 -15.63 -6.90
C SER A 30 27.82 -14.38 -6.05
N ARG A 31 27.02 -13.34 -6.27
CA ARG A 31 26.82 -12.27 -5.28
C ARG A 31 25.52 -12.53 -4.55
N PRO A 32 25.53 -13.19 -3.38
CA PRO A 32 24.35 -13.24 -2.55
C PRO A 32 24.19 -11.88 -1.84
N PHE A 33 22.95 -11.42 -1.72
CA PHE A 33 22.48 -10.28 -0.90
C PHE A 33 22.54 -8.82 -1.40
N PHE A 34 23.31 -8.44 -2.43
CA PHE A 34 23.37 -7.02 -2.89
C PHE A 34 22.44 -6.69 -4.09
N GLY A 35 21.23 -7.26 -4.10
CA GLY A 35 20.30 -7.19 -5.24
C GLY A 35 18.88 -6.71 -4.94
N LEU A 36 18.61 -6.22 -3.72
CA LEU A 36 17.30 -5.63 -3.38
C LEU A 36 17.19 -4.17 -3.81
N GLU A 37 18.26 -3.38 -3.65
CA GLU A 37 18.26 -1.95 -3.98
C GLU A 37 18.09 -1.67 -5.49
N SER A 38 18.52 -2.60 -6.36
CA SER A 38 18.33 -2.48 -7.81
C SER A 38 16.91 -2.82 -8.29
N ARG A 39 16.03 -3.31 -7.41
CA ARG A 39 14.68 -3.79 -7.78
C ARG A 39 13.58 -2.77 -7.54
N ILE A 40 13.82 -1.75 -6.72
CA ILE A 40 12.83 -0.75 -6.32
C ILE A 40 13.41 0.63 -6.61
N SER A 41 12.75 1.42 -7.46
CA SER A 41 13.14 2.82 -7.69
C SER A 41 13.06 3.62 -6.39
N THR A 42 13.99 4.54 -6.16
CA THR A 42 13.97 5.44 -5.00
C THR A 42 12.69 6.24 -4.91
N THR A 43 12.06 6.59 -6.04
CA THR A 43 10.76 7.27 -6.08
C THR A 43 9.63 6.35 -5.61
N GLU A 44 9.65 5.08 -6.01
CA GLU A 44 8.67 4.08 -5.56
C GLU A 44 8.83 3.84 -4.06
N LEU A 45 10.06 3.65 -3.58
CA LEU A 45 10.35 3.46 -2.16
C LEU A 45 9.87 4.66 -1.32
N ARG A 46 10.14 5.88 -1.78
CA ARG A 46 9.65 7.11 -1.13
C ARG A 46 8.12 7.18 -1.12
N ARG A 47 7.44 6.83 -2.22
CA ARG A 47 5.97 6.79 -2.26
C ARG A 47 5.42 5.77 -1.26
N ARG A 48 6.05 4.60 -1.15
CA ARG A 48 5.64 3.55 -0.21
C ARG A 48 5.88 3.94 1.25
N PHE A 49 6.99 4.60 1.54
CA PHE A 49 7.24 5.16 2.86
C PHE A 49 6.13 6.11 3.29
N TRP A 50 5.79 7.09 2.44
CA TRP A 50 4.70 8.04 2.75
C TRP A 50 3.32 7.42 2.80
N HIS A 51 3.10 6.29 2.11
CA HIS A 51 1.86 5.54 2.16
C HIS A 51 1.72 4.72 3.47
N ILE A 52 2.81 4.11 3.94
CA ILE A 52 2.82 3.29 5.14
C ILE A 52 2.90 4.16 6.41
N ALA A 53 3.59 5.29 6.36
CA ALA A 53 3.87 6.16 7.50
C ALA A 53 2.63 6.51 8.36
N PRO A 54 1.46 6.88 7.79
CA PRO A 54 0.30 7.21 8.61
C PRO A 54 -0.26 6.00 9.38
N GLY A 55 0.01 4.77 8.93
CA GLY A 55 -0.34 3.55 9.66
C GLY A 55 0.35 3.41 11.03
N PHE A 56 1.42 4.17 11.27
CA PHE A 56 2.10 4.20 12.56
C PHE A 56 1.48 5.17 13.57
N LEU A 57 0.54 6.02 13.13
CA LEU A 57 -0.11 7.02 13.97
C LEU A 57 -0.81 6.40 15.21
N PRO A 58 -1.54 5.26 15.12
CA PRO A 58 -2.13 4.63 16.30
C PRO A 58 -1.12 4.28 17.40
N PHE A 59 0.10 3.84 17.05
CA PHE A 59 1.13 3.52 18.05
C PHE A 59 1.58 4.75 18.84
N ILE A 60 1.58 5.94 18.20
CA ILE A 60 1.87 7.20 18.88
C ILE A 60 0.69 7.57 19.77
N LEU A 61 -0.54 7.42 19.25
CA LEU A 61 -1.77 7.75 19.95
C LEU A 61 -2.02 6.87 21.17
N TRP A 62 -1.52 5.63 21.22
CA TRP A 62 -1.59 4.79 22.42
C TRP A 62 -0.95 5.41 23.66
N PHE A 63 0.05 6.28 23.48
CA PHE A 63 0.69 6.98 24.59
C PHE A 63 -0.06 8.27 24.99
N LEU A 64 -0.94 8.75 24.13
CA LEU A 64 -1.81 9.86 24.43
C LEU A 64 -3.09 9.28 25.02
N SER A 65 -3.20 9.32 26.34
CA SER A 65 -4.48 9.03 27.00
C SER A 65 -5.50 10.03 26.47
N HIS A 66 -6.55 9.54 25.80
CA HIS A 66 -7.66 10.35 25.30
C HIS A 66 -8.62 10.80 26.43
N ARG A 67 -8.14 10.68 27.69
CA ARG A 67 -8.87 10.68 28.96
C ARG A 67 -10.18 11.45 28.90
N ASP A 68 -11.24 10.66 28.90
CA ASP A 68 -12.65 10.96 29.10
C ASP A 68 -12.96 12.33 29.76
N PRO A 69 -13.91 13.13 29.23
CA PRO A 69 -14.51 13.02 27.91
C PRO A 69 -13.52 13.60 26.89
N ILE A 70 -13.56 13.11 25.65
CA ILE A 70 -13.30 14.03 24.56
C ILE A 70 -14.34 15.14 24.77
N SER A 71 -13.91 16.29 25.32
CA SER A 71 -14.84 17.41 25.48
C SER A 71 -15.51 17.61 24.12
N GLY A 72 -16.79 17.95 24.09
CA GLY A 72 -17.48 18.15 22.80
C GLY A 72 -16.65 19.03 21.86
N GLU A 73 -15.83 19.92 22.42
CA GLU A 73 -14.82 20.70 21.72
C GLU A 73 -13.69 19.89 21.07
N LEU A 74 -13.01 18.96 21.75
CA LEU A 74 -11.93 18.17 21.13
C LEU A 74 -12.47 17.23 20.04
N SER A 75 -13.67 16.66 20.23
CA SER A 75 -14.36 15.87 19.21
C SER A 75 -14.67 16.76 18.03
N PHE A 76 -15.24 17.94 18.28
CA PHE A 76 -15.53 18.92 17.25
C PHE A 76 -14.27 19.40 16.53
N ILE A 77 -13.14 19.59 17.22
CA ILE A 77 -11.87 20.00 16.63
C ILE A 77 -11.34 18.89 15.72
N LEU A 78 -11.34 17.63 16.18
CA LEU A 78 -10.94 16.50 15.36
C LEU A 78 -11.86 16.39 14.13
N ILE A 79 -13.18 16.44 14.32
CA ILE A 79 -14.18 16.47 13.23
C ILE A 79 -13.93 17.65 12.28
N ALA A 80 -13.63 18.85 12.79
CA ALA A 80 -13.41 20.04 11.99
C ALA A 80 -12.09 19.98 11.21
N ILE A 81 -11.03 19.44 11.79
CA ILE A 81 -9.75 19.16 11.11
C ILE A 81 -10.01 18.16 9.99
N VAL A 82 -10.78 17.11 10.28
CA VAL A 82 -11.14 16.04 9.36
C VAL A 82 -11.99 16.54 8.18
N VAL A 83 -13.02 17.32 8.47
CA VAL A 83 -13.86 17.98 7.47
C VAL A 83 -13.05 19.00 6.68
N GLY A 84 -12.18 19.76 7.34
CA GLY A 84 -11.27 20.73 6.72
C GLY A 84 -10.29 20.06 5.74
N ILE A 85 -9.69 18.93 6.13
CA ILE A 85 -8.86 18.09 5.27
C ILE A 85 -9.68 17.55 4.10
N THR A 86 -10.87 17.02 4.36
CA THR A 86 -11.79 16.50 3.31
C THR A 86 -12.17 17.59 2.31
N ILE A 87 -12.56 18.79 2.77
CA ILE A 87 -12.88 19.94 1.92
C ILE A 87 -11.64 20.39 1.14
N SER A 88 -10.47 20.43 1.78
CA SER A 88 -9.21 20.81 1.12
C SER A 88 -8.84 19.81 0.02
N ILE A 89 -9.08 18.52 0.26
CA ILE A 89 -8.91 17.46 -0.72
C ILE A 89 -9.90 17.62 -1.89
N ILE A 90 -11.19 17.87 -1.63
CA ILE A 90 -12.22 18.10 -2.65
C ILE A 90 -11.90 19.35 -3.47
N ARG A 91 -11.46 20.44 -2.83
CA ARG A 91 -11.02 21.66 -3.51
C ARG A 91 -9.76 21.43 -4.33
N GLY A 92 -8.80 20.67 -3.78
CA GLY A 92 -7.63 20.19 -4.51
C GLY A 92 -8.02 19.38 -5.74
N TYR A 93 -9.05 18.54 -5.65
CA TYR A 93 -9.59 17.79 -6.79
C TYR A 93 -10.14 18.71 -7.87
N GLN A 94 -10.92 19.74 -7.49
CA GLN A 94 -11.43 20.73 -8.45
C GLN A 94 -10.32 21.58 -9.09
N GLN A 95 -9.24 21.88 -8.35
CA GLN A 95 -8.08 22.62 -8.87
C GLN A 95 -7.16 21.74 -9.75
N ILE A 96 -6.99 20.46 -9.42
CA ILE A 96 -6.20 19.50 -10.20
C ILE A 96 -6.93 19.04 -11.46
N ALA A 97 -8.25 18.88 -11.38
CA ALA A 97 -9.09 18.68 -12.56
C ALA A 97 -8.95 19.81 -13.59
N ARG A 98 -8.51 21.01 -13.16
CA ARG A 98 -8.18 22.15 -14.02
C ARG A 98 -6.69 22.27 -14.40
N SER A 99 -5.77 21.71 -13.62
CA SER A 99 -4.32 21.87 -13.82
C SER A 99 -3.58 20.64 -14.38
N GLY A 100 -4.29 19.55 -14.70
CA GLY A 100 -3.70 18.39 -15.39
C GLY A 100 -2.69 17.59 -14.55
N LYS A 101 -2.60 17.85 -13.24
CA LYS A 101 -1.76 17.09 -12.29
C LYS A 101 -2.31 15.66 -12.11
N ASP A 102 -1.41 14.73 -11.78
CA ASP A 102 -1.70 13.29 -11.72
C ASP A 102 -2.91 12.96 -10.83
N LYS A 103 -4.00 12.49 -11.45
CA LYS A 103 -5.27 12.15 -10.78
C LYS A 103 -5.12 11.03 -9.74
N ASN A 104 -4.05 10.25 -9.83
CA ASN A 104 -3.81 9.08 -8.99
C ASN A 104 -3.33 9.43 -7.58
N GLU A 105 -2.46 10.43 -7.41
CA GLU A 105 -1.92 10.79 -6.08
C GLU A 105 -3.01 11.37 -5.17
N LEU A 106 -3.84 12.26 -5.71
CA LEU A 106 -4.91 12.87 -4.92
C LEU A 106 -6.00 11.85 -4.57
N SER A 107 -6.37 10.97 -5.51
CA SER A 107 -7.36 9.93 -5.25
C SER A 107 -6.90 8.93 -4.20
N ALA A 108 -5.59 8.67 -4.12
CA ALA A 108 -5.01 7.85 -3.05
C ALA A 108 -5.19 8.49 -1.67
N VAL A 109 -4.97 9.80 -1.55
CA VAL A 109 -5.17 10.57 -0.30
C VAL A 109 -6.66 10.65 0.06
N VAL A 110 -7.55 10.87 -0.91
CA VAL A 110 -9.01 10.87 -0.71
C VAL A 110 -9.48 9.53 -0.16
N GLY A 111 -9.07 8.41 -0.77
CA GLY A 111 -9.49 7.08 -0.31
C GLY A 111 -8.98 6.78 1.09
N TYR A 112 -7.76 7.22 1.39
CA TYR A 112 -7.10 7.02 2.68
C TYR A 112 -7.77 7.81 3.81
N ALA A 113 -7.79 9.13 3.67
CA ALA A 113 -8.40 10.02 4.66
C ALA A 113 -9.92 9.80 4.70
N GLY A 114 -10.59 9.75 3.56
CA GLY A 114 -12.04 9.61 3.49
C GLY A 114 -12.56 8.38 4.23
N SER A 115 -11.98 7.19 4.01
CA SER A 115 -12.48 5.95 4.63
C SER A 115 -12.24 5.90 6.14
N VAL A 116 -11.04 6.28 6.59
CA VAL A 116 -10.68 6.29 8.01
C VAL A 116 -11.53 7.32 8.76
N LEU A 117 -11.61 8.53 8.22
CA LEU A 117 -12.33 9.63 8.84
C LEU A 117 -13.82 9.35 8.88
N PHE A 118 -14.40 8.89 7.77
CA PHE A 118 -15.81 8.48 7.74
C PHE A 118 -16.12 7.42 8.80
N THR A 119 -15.23 6.44 9.00
CA THR A 119 -15.41 5.40 10.02
C THR A 119 -15.38 5.99 11.44
N ILE A 120 -14.40 6.84 11.75
CA ILE A 120 -14.29 7.49 13.08
C ILE A 120 -15.47 8.43 13.32
N LEU A 121 -15.96 9.14 12.31
CA LEU A 121 -17.10 10.04 12.42
C LEU A 121 -18.41 9.31 12.68
N LEU A 122 -18.61 8.15 12.07
CA LEU A 122 -19.81 7.33 12.29
C LEU A 122 -19.77 6.56 13.60
N PHE A 123 -18.57 6.13 14.02
CA PHE A 123 -18.35 5.28 15.18
C PHE A 123 -17.30 5.89 16.12
N PRO A 124 -17.56 7.10 16.69
CA PRO A 124 -16.59 7.80 17.51
C PRO A 124 -16.26 7.07 18.82
N ALA A 125 -17.19 6.23 19.30
CA ALA A 125 -16.98 5.41 20.50
C ALA A 125 -16.18 4.12 20.22
N GLN A 126 -15.98 3.74 18.95
CA GLN A 126 -15.26 2.53 18.55
C GLN A 126 -14.03 2.90 17.70
N MET A 127 -13.15 3.73 18.26
CA MET A 127 -11.96 4.25 17.57
C MET A 127 -11.03 3.14 17.05
N GLU A 128 -11.02 1.98 17.71
CA GLU A 128 -10.29 0.79 17.30
C GLU A 128 -10.66 0.33 15.88
N ILE A 129 -11.91 0.53 15.44
CA ILE A 129 -12.34 0.22 14.07
C ILE A 129 -11.71 1.22 13.10
N GLY A 130 -11.69 2.50 13.43
CA GLY A 130 -11.06 3.55 12.62
C GLY A 130 -9.56 3.30 12.43
N PHE A 131 -8.86 2.94 13.50
CA PHE A 131 -7.43 2.60 13.43
C PHE A 131 -7.16 1.27 12.72
N LEU A 132 -8.07 0.30 12.82
CA LEU A 132 -8.02 -0.90 12.01
C LEU A 132 -8.13 -0.59 10.51
N VAL A 133 -9.06 0.28 10.10
CA VAL A 133 -9.19 0.72 8.70
C VAL A 133 -7.91 1.40 8.22
N LEU A 134 -7.36 2.28 9.05
CA LEU A 134 -6.09 2.96 8.79
C LEU A 134 -4.95 1.95 8.59
N ALA A 135 -4.86 0.94 9.46
CA ALA A 135 -3.85 -0.10 9.38
C ALA A 135 -3.96 -0.92 8.07
N ILE A 136 -5.17 -1.32 7.69
CA ILE A 136 -5.40 -2.07 6.45
C ILE A 136 -5.00 -1.26 5.22
N LEU A 137 -5.36 0.03 5.18
CA LEU A 137 -4.98 0.91 4.08
C LEU A 137 -3.47 1.15 4.02
N ALA A 138 -2.81 1.39 5.15
CA ALA A 138 -1.37 1.69 5.21
C ALA A 138 -0.51 0.46 4.89
N PHE A 139 -0.76 -0.62 5.62
CA PHE A 139 0.12 -1.79 5.65
C PHE A 139 -0.31 -2.84 4.65
N GLY A 140 -1.60 -2.92 4.30
CA GLY A 140 -2.11 -3.84 3.29
C GLY A 140 -1.49 -3.60 1.92
N ASP A 141 -1.77 -2.46 1.29
CA ASP A 141 -1.22 -2.14 -0.04
C ASP A 141 0.32 -1.98 -0.02
N GLY A 142 0.85 -1.37 1.05
CA GLY A 142 2.28 -1.27 1.29
C GLY A 142 3.00 -2.62 1.23
N SER A 143 2.53 -3.60 2.02
CA SER A 143 3.10 -4.95 2.04
C SER A 143 2.78 -5.75 0.78
N ALA A 144 1.61 -5.56 0.16
CA ALA A 144 1.26 -6.24 -1.08
C ALA A 144 2.20 -5.86 -2.22
N THR A 145 2.49 -4.56 -2.36
CA THR A 145 3.40 -4.08 -3.39
C THR A 145 4.82 -4.53 -3.09
N LEU A 146 5.32 -4.36 -1.86
CA LEU A 146 6.66 -4.80 -1.48
C LEU A 146 6.83 -6.31 -1.68
N GLY A 147 5.89 -7.12 -1.21
CA GLY A 147 5.87 -8.57 -1.41
C GLY A 147 5.84 -8.96 -2.88
N GLY A 148 4.99 -8.32 -3.68
CA GLY A 148 4.92 -8.54 -5.12
C GLY A 148 6.22 -8.22 -5.86
N MET A 149 6.91 -7.14 -5.48
CA MET A 149 8.18 -6.73 -6.09
C MET A 149 9.37 -7.58 -5.63
N LEU A 150 9.44 -7.87 -4.33
CA LEU A 150 10.57 -8.55 -3.69
C LEU A 150 10.54 -10.05 -3.94
N LEU A 151 9.40 -10.70 -3.65
CA LEU A 151 9.25 -12.15 -3.76
C LEU A 151 8.93 -12.58 -5.20
N ARG A 152 8.31 -11.68 -6.00
CA ARG A 152 7.79 -11.98 -7.35
C ARG A 152 6.89 -13.23 -7.31
N GLY A 153 6.63 -13.85 -8.45
CA GLY A 153 5.84 -15.07 -8.53
C GLY A 153 4.68 -14.97 -9.52
N PRO A 154 3.83 -16.01 -9.57
CA PRO A 154 2.73 -16.05 -10.51
C PRO A 154 1.74 -14.90 -10.29
N THR A 155 1.26 -14.35 -11.39
CA THR A 155 0.18 -13.36 -11.37
C THR A 155 -1.16 -14.03 -11.10
N LEU A 156 -2.10 -13.30 -10.51
CA LEU A 156 -3.44 -13.83 -10.25
C LEU A 156 -4.16 -14.10 -11.58
N PRO A 157 -4.89 -15.23 -11.73
CA PRO A 157 -5.57 -15.59 -12.98
C PRO A 157 -6.54 -14.52 -13.49
N TRP A 158 -7.21 -13.80 -12.57
CA TRP A 158 -8.19 -12.75 -12.87
C TRP A 158 -7.60 -11.34 -12.91
N ASN A 159 -6.37 -11.14 -12.44
CA ASN A 159 -5.71 -9.84 -12.45
C ASN A 159 -4.19 -9.97 -12.64
N ARG A 160 -3.76 -9.84 -13.90
CA ARG A 160 -2.35 -9.95 -14.29
C ARG A 160 -1.45 -8.86 -13.69
N LYS A 161 -2.03 -7.78 -13.13
CA LYS A 161 -1.26 -6.71 -12.47
C LYS A 161 -0.92 -7.03 -11.02
N LYS A 162 -1.56 -8.04 -10.42
CA LYS A 162 -1.38 -8.42 -9.02
C LYS A 162 -0.79 -9.84 -8.95
N THR A 163 -0.01 -10.11 -7.91
CA THR A 163 0.67 -11.41 -7.72
C THR A 163 0.14 -12.14 -6.49
N PHE A 164 0.29 -13.46 -6.46
CA PHE A 164 0.00 -14.25 -5.27
C PHE A 164 0.88 -13.84 -4.08
N SER A 165 2.15 -13.51 -4.32
CA SER A 165 3.05 -13.00 -3.27
C SER A 165 2.56 -11.70 -2.66
N GLY A 166 2.02 -10.78 -3.47
CA GLY A 166 1.43 -9.54 -2.95
C GLY A 166 0.16 -9.81 -2.15
N LEU A 167 -0.73 -10.67 -2.65
CA LEU A 167 -1.95 -11.07 -1.92
C LEU A 167 -1.61 -11.67 -0.55
N ILE A 168 -0.68 -12.63 -0.49
CA ILE A 168 -0.27 -13.27 0.77
C ILE A 168 0.38 -12.25 1.71
N SER A 169 1.21 -11.36 1.19
CA SER A 169 1.86 -10.31 1.99
C SER A 169 0.84 -9.34 2.59
N PHE A 170 -0.17 -8.93 1.82
CA PHE A 170 -1.28 -8.11 2.31
C PHE A 170 -1.96 -8.79 3.50
N ILE A 171 -2.39 -10.04 3.31
CA ILE A 171 -3.16 -10.79 4.31
C ILE A 171 -2.34 -10.93 5.60
N PHE A 172 -1.06 -11.30 5.45
CA PHE A 172 -0.21 -11.56 6.60
C PHE A 172 0.19 -10.27 7.34
N PHE A 173 0.84 -9.33 6.66
CA PHE A 173 1.35 -8.12 7.32
C PHE A 173 0.24 -7.10 7.62
N GLY A 174 -0.68 -6.89 6.68
CA GLY A 174 -1.84 -6.04 6.88
C GLY A 174 -2.74 -6.58 7.98
N GLY A 175 -3.02 -7.89 7.98
CA GLY A 175 -3.83 -8.53 9.03
C GLY A 175 -3.16 -8.50 10.40
N LEU A 176 -1.86 -8.83 10.50
CA LEU A 176 -1.14 -8.82 11.77
C LEU A 176 -1.06 -7.42 12.37
N LEU A 177 -0.72 -6.40 11.57
CA LEU A 177 -0.61 -5.03 12.06
C LEU A 177 -1.98 -4.43 12.39
N ALA A 178 -3.02 -4.72 11.60
CA ALA A 178 -4.39 -4.34 11.94
C ALA A 178 -4.85 -4.98 13.27
N SER A 179 -4.49 -6.24 13.50
CA SER A 179 -4.80 -6.96 14.75
C SER A 179 -4.11 -6.35 15.96
N ILE A 180 -2.81 -6.02 15.82
CA ILE A 180 -2.02 -5.36 16.87
C ILE A 180 -2.58 -3.97 17.17
N ILE A 181 -2.89 -3.19 16.12
CA ILE A 181 -3.42 -1.84 16.25
C ILE A 181 -4.79 -1.85 16.94
N TYR A 182 -5.71 -2.71 16.49
CA TYR A 182 -7.01 -2.88 17.11
C TYR A 182 -6.88 -3.32 18.56
N TRP A 183 -6.03 -4.31 18.85
CA TRP A 183 -5.81 -4.80 20.20
C TRP A 183 -5.28 -3.71 21.13
N GLY A 184 -4.22 -3.00 20.76
CA GLY A 184 -3.64 -1.99 21.64
C GLY A 184 -4.59 -0.82 21.85
N GLU A 185 -5.37 -0.44 20.83
CA GLU A 185 -6.42 0.58 21.01
C GLU A 185 -7.50 0.11 21.98
N SER A 186 -7.95 -1.14 21.87
CA SER A 186 -8.92 -1.71 22.81
C SER A 186 -8.43 -1.84 24.26
N GLN A 187 -7.15 -1.58 24.54
CA GLN A 187 -6.62 -1.53 25.92
C GLN A 187 -6.68 -0.12 26.53
N ASN A 188 -7.02 0.91 25.76
CA ASN A 188 -7.21 2.26 26.29
C ASN A 188 -8.44 2.31 27.20
N LEU A 189 -8.38 3.16 28.23
CA LEU A 189 -9.40 3.26 29.28
C LEU A 189 -10.80 3.66 28.76
N GLU A 190 -10.87 4.31 27.59
CA GLU A 190 -12.11 4.74 26.92
C GLU A 190 -12.54 3.82 25.79
N ALA A 191 -11.73 2.81 25.46
CA ALA A 191 -12.04 1.90 24.38
C ALA A 191 -13.03 0.82 24.85
N LEU A 192 -13.22 -0.20 24.01
CA LEU A 192 -14.11 -1.32 24.28
C LEU A 192 -14.02 -1.83 25.74
N ASN A 193 -15.15 -1.80 26.45
CA ASN A 193 -15.27 -2.34 27.80
C ASN A 193 -16.28 -3.51 27.80
N PRO A 194 -15.85 -4.76 28.04
CA PRO A 194 -14.49 -5.20 28.41
C PRO A 194 -13.49 -5.17 27.25
N HIS A 195 -12.20 -5.01 27.57
CA HIS A 195 -11.13 -4.93 26.58
C HIS A 195 -11.07 -6.18 25.68
N ALA A 196 -10.76 -5.99 24.39
CA ALA A 196 -10.64 -7.12 23.48
C ALA A 196 -9.41 -7.98 23.81
N SER A 197 -9.58 -9.30 23.83
CA SER A 197 -8.44 -10.22 23.89
C SER A 197 -7.62 -10.15 22.60
N PHE A 198 -6.31 -10.43 22.66
CA PHE A 198 -5.49 -10.48 21.45
C PHE A 198 -6.00 -11.49 20.41
N ARG A 199 -6.58 -12.61 20.86
CA ARG A 199 -7.21 -13.61 19.98
C ARG A 199 -8.39 -13.03 19.21
N THR A 200 -9.23 -12.26 19.89
CA THR A 200 -10.37 -11.53 19.29
C THR A 200 -9.87 -10.55 18.24
N SER A 201 -8.89 -9.72 18.59
CA SER A 201 -8.30 -8.74 17.67
C SER A 201 -7.64 -9.41 16.46
N LEU A 202 -6.97 -10.56 16.66
CA LEU A 202 -6.39 -11.36 15.58
C LEU A 202 -7.47 -11.90 14.63
N GLN A 203 -8.58 -12.41 15.17
CA GLN A 203 -9.71 -12.87 14.36
C GLN A 203 -10.30 -11.73 13.53
N ILE A 204 -10.53 -10.56 14.13
CA ILE A 204 -11.06 -9.39 13.44
C ILE A 204 -10.08 -8.91 12.36
N GLY A 205 -8.85 -8.59 12.74
CA GLY A 205 -7.85 -8.02 11.83
C GLY A 205 -7.51 -8.94 10.65
N MET A 206 -7.30 -10.24 10.90
CA MET A 206 -7.03 -11.20 9.83
C MET A 206 -8.22 -11.40 8.89
N THR A 207 -9.45 -11.43 9.42
CA THR A 207 -10.65 -11.58 8.58
C THR A 207 -10.86 -10.35 7.70
N VAL A 208 -10.71 -9.14 8.27
CA VAL A 208 -10.81 -7.91 7.51
C VAL A 208 -9.73 -7.83 6.44
N ALA A 209 -8.48 -8.13 6.79
CA ALA A 209 -7.37 -8.15 5.83
C ALA A 209 -7.59 -9.17 4.71
N PHE A 210 -8.10 -10.36 5.03
CA PHE A 210 -8.43 -11.36 4.03
C PHE A 210 -9.43 -10.81 2.99
N VAL A 211 -10.58 -10.31 3.44
CA VAL A 211 -11.61 -9.79 2.53
C VAL A 211 -11.09 -8.58 1.73
N ALA A 212 -10.43 -7.64 2.41
CA ALA A 212 -9.86 -6.45 1.79
C ALA A 212 -8.79 -6.80 0.73
N ALA A 213 -7.93 -7.77 0.99
CA ALA A 213 -6.91 -8.21 0.06
C ALA A 213 -7.52 -8.85 -1.19
N PHE A 214 -8.62 -9.60 -1.07
CA PHE A 214 -9.32 -10.11 -2.24
C PHE A 214 -9.96 -8.98 -3.05
N VAL A 215 -10.59 -8.01 -2.38
CA VAL A 215 -11.16 -6.82 -3.06
C VAL A 215 -10.07 -6.06 -3.82
N GLU A 216 -8.89 -5.88 -3.23
CA GLU A 216 -7.72 -5.25 -3.85
C GLU A 216 -7.29 -5.94 -5.16
N THR A 217 -7.55 -7.24 -5.30
CA THR A 217 -7.18 -7.98 -6.51
C THR A 217 -8.20 -7.88 -7.64
N ILE A 218 -9.43 -7.42 -7.38
CA ILE A 218 -10.46 -7.32 -8.41
C ILE A 218 -10.12 -6.16 -9.35
N PRO A 219 -10.05 -6.38 -10.68
CA PRO A 219 -9.84 -5.31 -11.65
C PRO A 219 -11.00 -4.31 -11.61
N SER A 220 -10.72 -3.05 -11.30
CA SER A 220 -11.73 -1.99 -11.25
C SER A 220 -11.19 -0.67 -11.80
N ARG A 221 -12.11 0.22 -12.19
CA ARG A 221 -11.81 1.62 -12.53
C ARG A 221 -11.89 2.54 -11.30
N ILE A 222 -12.50 2.07 -10.21
CA ILE A 222 -12.56 2.79 -8.92
C ILE A 222 -11.20 2.62 -8.23
N ASN A 223 -10.71 3.69 -7.59
CA ASN A 223 -9.45 3.66 -6.85
C ASN A 223 -9.43 2.54 -5.80
N ASP A 224 -8.35 1.75 -5.82
CA ASP A 224 -8.09 0.62 -4.93
C ASP A 224 -8.20 1.01 -3.45
N ASN A 225 -7.65 2.16 -3.04
CA ASN A 225 -7.74 2.66 -1.66
C ASN A 225 -9.18 2.93 -1.21
N ILE A 226 -10.06 3.42 -2.10
CA ILE A 226 -11.47 3.64 -1.75
C ILE A 226 -12.14 2.29 -1.52
N ARG A 227 -11.91 1.33 -2.42
CA ARG A 227 -12.57 0.02 -2.36
C ARG A 227 -12.09 -0.78 -1.14
N VAL A 228 -10.78 -0.81 -0.91
CA VAL A 228 -10.15 -1.44 0.25
C VAL A 228 -10.59 -0.76 1.54
N GLY A 229 -10.58 0.57 1.58
CA GLY A 229 -10.98 1.33 2.76
C GLY A 229 -12.43 1.11 3.16
N MET A 230 -13.36 1.17 2.19
CA MET A 230 -14.78 0.89 2.44
C MET A 230 -15.02 -0.57 2.83
N THR A 231 -14.28 -1.51 2.23
CA THR A 231 -14.34 -2.93 2.61
C THR A 231 -13.84 -3.14 4.04
N ALA A 232 -12.72 -2.51 4.39
CA ALA A 232 -12.15 -2.58 5.73
C ALA A 232 -13.10 -1.98 6.77
N ALA A 233 -13.74 -0.85 6.46
CA ALA A 233 -14.70 -0.21 7.35
C ALA A 233 -15.94 -1.09 7.56
N GLY A 234 -16.59 -1.53 6.47
CA GLY A 234 -17.78 -2.37 6.56
C GLY A 234 -17.51 -3.71 7.23
N MET A 235 -16.42 -4.39 6.86
CA MET A 235 -16.05 -5.67 7.45
C MET A 235 -15.56 -5.52 8.89
N GLY A 236 -14.85 -4.43 9.21
CA GLY A 236 -14.41 -4.11 10.57
C GLY A 236 -15.60 -3.91 11.51
N VAL A 237 -16.59 -3.11 11.09
CA VAL A 237 -17.86 -2.92 11.82
C VAL A 237 -18.59 -4.24 12.02
N LEU A 238 -18.74 -5.02 10.94
CA LEU A 238 -19.41 -6.33 11.01
C LEU A 238 -18.70 -7.29 11.97
N MET A 239 -17.37 -7.40 11.88
CA MET A 239 -16.59 -8.31 12.71
C MET A 239 -16.52 -7.85 14.16
N HIS A 240 -16.41 -6.55 14.42
CA HIS A 240 -16.56 -5.99 15.76
C HIS A 240 -17.92 -6.42 16.33
N TRP A 241 -19.01 -6.10 15.65
CA TRP A 241 -20.36 -6.45 16.09
C TRP A 241 -20.54 -7.95 16.38
N LEU A 242 -20.05 -8.82 15.50
CA LEU A 242 -20.21 -10.27 15.64
C LEU A 242 -19.39 -10.87 16.79
N VAL A 243 -18.22 -10.31 17.10
CA VAL A 243 -17.26 -10.94 18.01
C VAL A 243 -17.24 -10.28 19.38
N THR A 244 -17.40 -8.95 19.44
CA THR A 244 -17.41 -8.18 20.69
C THR A 244 -18.81 -7.74 21.11
N GLY A 245 -19.79 -7.81 20.20
CA GLY A 245 -21.10 -7.19 20.39
C GLY A 245 -21.10 -5.72 19.95
N TRP A 246 -22.25 -5.06 20.09
CA TRP A 246 -22.34 -3.60 20.06
C TRP A 246 -22.47 -3.12 21.50
N ALA A 247 -21.52 -2.33 21.98
CA ALA A 247 -21.58 -1.65 23.27
C ALA A 247 -21.70 -0.15 23.02
#